data_AF-A0A6B3I7Q6-F1
#
_entry.id   AF-A0A6B3I7Q6-F1
#
_cell.length_a   1.000
_cell.length_b   1.000
_cell.length_c   1.000
_cell.angle_alpha   90.00
_cell.angle_beta   90.00
_cell.angle_gamma   90.00
#
_symmetry.space_group_name_H-M   'P 1'
#
loop_
_entity.id
_entity.type
_entity.pdbx_description
1 polymer ?
#
loop_
_entity_poly.entity_id
_entity_poly.type
_entity_poly.pdbx_seq_one_letter_code
_entity_poly.pdbx_strand_id
1 'polypeptide(L)' 'RAAEALTLLEPRSAVPVHYGTYWPIGLDGVRPHEFHGPGDEFVRQAGIRAPEVAVHLLSHGERVRPEARR' A
#
# COMPACT_ATOMS: atom_id res chain seq x y z
N ARG A 1 -9.11 3.00 8.43
CA ARG A 1 -8.43 2.22 7.36
C ARG A 1 -6.98 2.69 7.21
N ALA A 2 -6.07 1.88 6.67
CA ALA A 2 -4.62 2.16 6.65
C ALA A 2 -4.21 3.55 6.12
N ALA A 3 -4.88 4.08 5.08
CA ALA A 3 -4.58 5.41 4.52
C ALA A 3 -4.86 6.59 5.48
N GLU A 4 -5.65 6.41 6.54
CA GLU A 4 -5.85 7.45 7.56
C GLU A 4 -4.57 7.71 8.39
N ALA A 5 -3.65 6.75 8.45
CA ALA A 5 -2.37 6.99 9.11
C ALA A 5 -1.55 8.09 8.41
N LEU A 6 -1.75 8.29 7.10
CA LEU A 6 -1.02 9.30 6.34
C LEU A 6 -1.36 10.72 6.80
N THR A 7 -2.62 10.99 7.14
CA THR A 7 -3.05 12.30 7.63
C THR A 7 -2.59 12.59 9.05
N LEU A 8 -2.25 11.55 9.82
CA LEU A 8 -1.78 11.70 11.21
C LEU A 8 -0.26 11.80 11.30
N LEU A 9 0.46 11.07 10.43
CA LEU A 9 1.91 10.99 10.45
C LEU A 9 2.58 12.00 9.51
N GLU A 10 1.85 12.50 8.51
CA GLU A 10 2.34 13.41 7.47
C GLU A 10 3.69 12.97 6.85
N PRO A 11 3.85 11.70 6.44
CA PRO A 11 5.13 11.22 5.92
C PRO A 11 5.39 11.76 4.52
N ARG A 12 6.66 11.82 4.10
CA ARG A 12 7.01 12.15 2.70
C ARG A 12 6.75 11.00 1.74
N SER A 13 6.88 9.77 2.22
CA SER A 13 6.74 8.56 1.43
C SER A 13 6.05 7.46 2.21
N ALA A 14 5.30 6.60 1.52
CA ALA A 14 4.65 5.43 2.10
C ALA A 14 4.79 4.21 1.20
N VAL A 15 4.95 3.03 1.80
CA VAL A 15 5.00 1.74 1.08
C VAL A 15 3.93 0.84 1.69
N PRO A 16 2.84 0.50 0.96
CA PRO A 16 1.89 -0.49 1.43
C PRO A 16 2.56 -1.87 1.45
N VAL A 17 2.32 -2.63 2.52
CA VAL A 17 2.85 -3.98 2.72
C VAL A 17 1.75 -4.88 3.30
N HIS A 18 2.07 -6.16 3.56
CA HIS A 18 1.15 -7.14 4.15
C HIS A 18 -0.12 -7.44 3.33
N TYR A 19 -0.05 -7.37 2.01
CA TYR A 19 -1.09 -7.86 1.09
C TYR A 19 -0.45 -8.75 0.01
N GLY A 20 -1.25 -9.54 -0.71
CA GLY A 20 -0.79 -10.31 -1.88
C GLY A 20 0.24 -11.43 -1.63
N THR A 21 0.60 -11.73 -0.38
CA THR A 21 1.58 -12.78 -0.03
C THR A 21 0.96 -14.01 0.65
N TYR A 22 0.24 -13.83 1.76
CA TYR A 22 -0.40 -14.95 2.48
C TYR A 22 -1.89 -15.01 2.17
N TRP A 23 -2.28 -15.95 1.31
CA TRP A 23 -3.65 -16.45 1.20
C TRP A 23 -3.65 -17.93 1.58
N PRO A 24 -4.64 -18.44 2.33
CA PRO A 24 -4.65 -19.85 2.65
C PRO A 24 -4.64 -20.70 1.37
N ILE A 25 -3.74 -21.68 1.34
CA ILE A 25 -3.56 -22.57 0.20
C ILE A 25 -4.91 -23.20 -0.18
N GLY A 26 -5.30 -23.09 -1.45
CA GLY A 26 -6.56 -23.62 -1.98
C GLY A 26 -7.74 -22.65 -1.90
N LEU A 27 -7.55 -21.42 -1.40
CA LEU A 27 -8.61 -20.41 -1.37
C LEU A 27 -8.49 -19.34 -2.47
N ASP A 28 -7.62 -19.47 -3.46
CA ASP A 28 -7.38 -18.42 -4.48
C ASP A 28 -8.67 -17.96 -5.22
N GLY A 29 -9.69 -18.82 -5.30
CA GLY A 29 -11.02 -18.48 -5.84
C GLY A 29 -11.98 -17.78 -4.87
N VAL A 30 -11.65 -17.73 -3.58
CA VAL A 30 -12.42 -17.04 -2.54
C VAL A 30 -11.87 -15.63 -2.38
N ARG A 31 -12.70 -14.61 -2.59
CA ARG A 31 -12.36 -13.18 -2.37
C ARG A 31 -11.00 -12.75 -2.96
N PRO A 32 -10.69 -13.05 -4.24
CA PRO A 32 -9.39 -12.73 -4.85
C PRO A 32 -9.04 -11.23 -4.81
N HIS A 33 -10.06 -10.37 -4.78
CA HIS A 33 -9.91 -8.91 -4.68
C HIS A 33 -9.48 -8.43 -3.29
N GLU A 34 -9.79 -9.18 -2.22
CA GLU A 34 -9.29 -8.88 -0.87
C GLU A 34 -7.80 -9.27 -0.74
N PHE A 35 -7.30 -10.15 -1.62
CA PHE A 35 -5.92 -10.58 -1.59
C PHE A 35 -4.98 -9.65 -2.37
N HIS A 36 -5.33 -9.30 -3.61
CA HIS A 36 -4.48 -8.46 -4.48
C HIS A 36 -4.85 -6.98 -4.46
N GLY A 37 -6.13 -6.65 -4.28
CA GLY A 37 -6.64 -5.27 -4.34
C GLY A 37 -6.24 -4.31 -3.20
N PRO A 38 -5.81 -4.74 -1.99
CA PRO A 38 -5.51 -3.79 -0.91
C PRO A 38 -4.43 -2.76 -1.24
N GLY A 39 -3.42 -3.14 -2.04
CA GLY A 39 -2.36 -2.23 -2.49
C GLY A 39 -2.91 -1.07 -3.33
N ASP A 40 -3.68 -1.40 -4.37
CA ASP A 40 -4.30 -0.41 -5.25
C ASP A 40 -5.32 0.48 -4.51
N GLU A 41 -6.12 -0.11 -3.62
CA GLU A 41 -7.06 0.63 -2.79
C GLU A 41 -6.33 1.59 -1.85
N PHE A 42 -5.19 1.19 -1.28
CA PHE A 42 -4.37 2.09 -0.47
C PHE A 42 -3.90 3.29 -1.30
N VAL A 43 -3.37 3.07 -2.52
CA VAL A 43 -2.93 4.14 -3.43
C VAL A 43 -4.07 5.11 -3.71
N ARG A 44 -5.25 4.58 -4.08
CA ARG A 44 -6.44 5.40 -4.35
C ARG A 44 -6.86 6.22 -3.12
N GLN A 45 -6.88 5.61 -1.95
CA GLN A 45 -7.29 6.27 -0.70
C GLN A 45 -6.26 7.29 -0.20
N ALA A 46 -4.97 7.06 -0.44
CA ALA A 46 -3.89 7.99 -0.16
C ALA A 46 -3.98 9.23 -1.05
N GLY A 47 -4.19 9.07 -2.36
CA GLY A 47 -4.36 10.19 -3.28
C GLY A 47 -5.55 11.11 -2.96
N ILE A 48 -6.56 10.61 -2.23
CA ILE A 48 -7.69 11.42 -1.76
C ILE A 48 -7.36 12.14 -0.44
N ARG A 49 -6.66 11.49 0.48
CA ARG A 49 -6.49 11.98 1.87
C ARG A 49 -5.21 12.77 2.11
N ALA A 50 -4.14 12.38 1.44
CA ALA A 50 -2.80 12.90 1.62
C ALA A 50 -2.06 12.93 0.26
N PRO A 51 -2.55 13.73 -0.70
CA PRO A 51 -2.02 13.78 -2.07
C PRO A 51 -0.54 14.18 -2.16
N GLU A 52 0.00 14.80 -1.12
CA GLU A 52 1.40 15.18 -0.97
C GLU A 52 2.34 14.02 -0.62
N VAL A 53 1.79 12.88 -0.20
CA VAL A 53 2.57 11.68 0.18
C VAL A 53 2.91 10.86 -1.07
N ALA A 54 4.20 10.64 -1.32
CA ALA A 54 4.64 9.75 -2.39
C ALA A 54 4.40 8.28 -1.99
N VAL A 55 3.39 7.64 -2.57
CA VAL A 55 3.13 6.21 -2.36
C VAL A 55 3.90 5.37 -3.37
N HIS A 56 4.68 4.41 -2.88
CA HIS A 56 5.43 3.47 -3.70
C HIS A 56 4.78 2.09 -3.63
N LEU A 57 3.93 1.78 -4.61
CA LEU A 57 3.37 0.45 -4.78
C LEU A 57 4.43 -0.45 -5.42
N LEU A 58 4.85 -1.51 -4.73
CA LEU A 58 5.90 -2.41 -5.18
C LEU A 58 5.36 -3.79 -5.49
N SER A 59 5.88 -4.39 -6.55
CA SER A 59 5.74 -5.81 -6.88
C SER A 59 6.75 -6.64 -6.07
N HIS A 60 6.51 -7.96 -6.00
CA HIS A 60 7.41 -8.88 -5.32
C HIS A 60 8.84 -8.79 -5.90
N GLY A 61 9.82 -8.49 -5.03
CA GLY A 61 11.22 -8.35 -5.40
C GLY A 61 11.64 -6.96 -5.88
N GLU A 62 10.70 -6.03 -6.05
CA GLU A 62 11.02 -4.63 -6.36
C GLU A 62 11.61 -3.90 -5.15
N ARG A 63 12.34 -2.82 -5.43
CA ARG A 63 13.04 -2.02 -4.42
C ARG A 63 12.83 -0.54 -4.68
N VAL A 64 12.74 0.23 -3.61
CA VAL A 64 12.67 1.70 -3.66
C VAL A 64 13.66 2.30 -2.68
N ARG A 65 14.15 3.49 -3.01
CA ARG A 65 14.85 4.38 -2.07
C ARG A 65 13.98 5.62 -1.86
N PRO A 66 13.24 5.71 -0.75
CA PRO A 66 12.45 6.90 -0.44
C PRO A 66 13.37 8.10 -0.21
N GLU A 67 12.92 9.29 -0.61
CA GLU A 67 13.66 10.52 -0.30
C GLU A 67 13.61 10.78 1.21
N ALA A 68 14.77 10.88 1.85
CA ALA A 68 14.88 11.35 3.22
C ALA A 68 15.21 12.85 3.23
N ARG A 69 14.69 13.61 4.20
CA ARG A 69 15.11 15.00 4.41
C ARG A 69 16.63 15.05 4.62
N ARG A 70 17.30 15.99 3.97
CA ARG A 70 18.59 16.50 4.44
C ARG A 70 18.43 17.22 5.77
#